data_AF-A0A836RV88-F1
#
_entry.id   AF-A0A836RV88-F1
#
_cell.length_a   1.000
_cell.length_b   1.000
_cell.length_c   1.000
_cell.angle_alpha   90.00
_cell.angle_beta   90.00
_cell.angle_gamma   90.00
#
_symmetry.space_group_name_H-M   'P 1'
#
loop_
_entity.id
_entity.type
_entity.pdbx_description
1 polymer ?
#
loop_
_entity_poly.entity_id
_entity_poly.type
_entity_poly.pdbx_seq_one_letter_code
_entity_poly.pdbx_strand_id
1 'polypeptide(L)'
;MKKIFTEIKNFFLDLLFPVECLACGKEGKWLCRECFLEIKINEQFFCPGCGNLSFLGKVCLKCQREFYFQGLIVVSDYENLILREAIHLFKYSLVKDLGRDLSLLLGECLEKIKSDFLKEGIWAIGKEKEIKRILQPSFFSKKFL
;
A
#
# COMPACT_ATOMS: atom_id res chain seq x y z
N MET A 1 -25.71 -31.21 -15.88
CA MET A 1 -26.68 -30.30 -16.54
C MET A 1 -26.69 -28.88 -15.96
N LYS A 2 -26.75 -28.67 -14.64
CA LYS A 2 -26.75 -27.31 -14.03
C LYS A 2 -25.57 -26.42 -14.45
N LYS A 3 -24.38 -26.99 -14.66
CA LYS A 3 -23.15 -26.25 -14.98
C LYS A 3 -23.20 -25.54 -16.34
N ILE A 4 -23.70 -26.21 -17.38
CA ILE A 4 -23.81 -25.66 -18.75
C ILE A 4 -24.80 -24.50 -18.80
N PHE A 5 -25.92 -24.60 -18.07
CA PHE A 5 -26.90 -23.52 -18.01
C PHE A 5 -26.33 -22.27 -17.32
N THR A 6 -25.51 -22.45 -16.29
CA THR A 6 -24.82 -21.33 -15.62
C THR A 6 -23.79 -20.66 -16.53
N GLU A 7 -23.02 -21.41 -17.29
CA GLU A 7 -22.02 -20.83 -18.21
C GLU A 7 -22.66 -20.07 -19.37
N ILE A 8 -23.74 -20.59 -19.95
CA ILE A 8 -24.50 -19.87 -20.99
C ILE A 8 -25.11 -18.60 -20.41
N LYS A 9 -25.70 -18.66 -19.20
CA LYS A 9 -26.24 -17.48 -18.53
C LYS A 9 -25.17 -16.41 -18.31
N ASN A 10 -24.00 -16.78 -17.81
CA ASN A 10 -22.91 -15.84 -17.58
C ASN A 10 -22.42 -15.25 -18.91
N PHE A 11 -22.28 -16.05 -19.97
CA PHE A 11 -21.91 -15.55 -21.29
C PHE A 11 -22.86 -14.48 -21.82
N PHE A 12 -24.18 -14.66 -21.68
CA PHE A 12 -25.15 -13.64 -22.06
C PHE A 12 -25.09 -12.39 -21.16
N LEU A 13 -24.83 -12.55 -19.86
CA LEU A 13 -24.65 -11.43 -18.95
C LEU A 13 -23.39 -10.63 -19.27
N ASP A 14 -22.28 -11.31 -19.56
CA ASP A 14 -21.01 -10.69 -19.91
C ASP A 14 -21.09 -9.97 -21.27
N LEU A 15 -21.93 -10.45 -22.19
CA LEU A 15 -22.20 -9.79 -23.47
C LEU A 15 -23.08 -8.52 -23.32
N LEU A 16 -24.04 -8.54 -22.39
CA LEU A 16 -24.97 -7.43 -22.18
C LEU A 16 -24.44 -6.39 -21.18
N PHE A 17 -23.59 -6.81 -20.25
CA PHE A 17 -23.05 -6.00 -19.16
C PHE A 17 -21.55 -6.29 -18.98
N PRO A 18 -20.71 -5.92 -19.97
CA PRO A 18 -19.28 -6.12 -19.87
C PRO A 18 -18.73 -5.33 -18.68
N VAL A 19 -17.75 -5.92 -17.98
CA VAL A 19 -16.97 -5.19 -16.99
C VAL A 19 -16.03 -4.25 -17.73
N GLU A 20 -16.13 -2.95 -17.45
CA GLU A 20 -15.31 -1.92 -18.07
C GLU A 20 -14.34 -1.28 -17.05
N CYS A 21 -13.19 -0.86 -17.54
CA CYS A 21 -12.19 -0.16 -16.72
C CYS A 21 -12.71 1.21 -16.29
N LEU A 22 -12.59 1.51 -14.99
CA LEU A 22 -13.08 2.76 -14.39
C LEU A 22 -12.53 4.04 -15.03
N ALA A 23 -11.30 4.00 -15.54
CA ALA A 23 -10.64 5.18 -16.07
C ALA A 23 -10.68 5.30 -17.60
N CYS A 24 -10.50 4.18 -18.32
CA CYS A 24 -10.37 4.19 -19.78
C CYS A 24 -11.48 3.46 -20.54
N GLY A 25 -12.42 2.79 -19.85
CA GLY A 25 -13.53 2.06 -20.48
C GLY A 25 -13.15 0.78 -21.20
N LYS A 26 -11.88 0.32 -21.13
CA LYS A 26 -11.49 -0.97 -21.73
C LYS A 26 -12.24 -2.13 -21.08
N GLU A 27 -12.76 -3.02 -21.90
CA GLU A 27 -13.49 -4.21 -21.45
C GLU A 27 -12.58 -5.23 -20.73
N GLY A 28 -13.20 -6.02 -19.84
CA GLY A 28 -12.67 -7.22 -19.23
C GLY A 28 -12.14 -7.07 -17.81
N LYS A 29 -11.89 -5.85 -17.32
CA LYS A 29 -11.40 -5.61 -15.93
C LYS A 29 -11.85 -4.25 -15.41
N TRP A 30 -12.18 -4.19 -14.12
CA TRP A 30 -12.48 -2.95 -13.41
C TRP A 30 -11.30 -1.97 -13.40
N LEU A 31 -10.07 -2.47 -13.31
CA LEU A 31 -8.87 -1.66 -13.44
C LEU A 31 -7.89 -2.34 -14.40
N CYS A 32 -7.71 -1.75 -15.59
CA CYS A 32 -6.76 -2.27 -16.56
C CYS A 32 -5.31 -2.01 -16.12
N ARG A 33 -4.36 -2.74 -16.70
CA ARG A 33 -2.94 -2.62 -16.34
C ARG A 33 -2.40 -1.21 -16.56
N GLU A 34 -2.81 -0.52 -17.63
CA GLU A 34 -2.30 0.82 -17.91
C GLU A 34 -2.79 1.82 -16.86
N CYS A 35 -4.09 1.83 -16.55
CA CYS A 35 -4.66 2.70 -15.53
C CYS A 35 -4.20 2.36 -14.11
N PHE A 36 -3.91 1.08 -13.84
CA PHE A 36 -3.30 0.68 -12.57
C PHE A 36 -1.93 1.34 -12.38
N LEU A 37 -1.09 1.38 -13.42
CA LEU A 37 0.25 1.97 -13.36
C LEU A 37 0.26 3.50 -13.20
N GLU A 38 -0.87 4.16 -13.48
CA GLU A 38 -1.03 5.60 -13.22
C GLU A 38 -1.20 5.92 -11.72
N ILE A 39 -1.56 4.92 -10.90
CA ILE A 39 -1.69 5.08 -9.45
C ILE A 39 -0.30 5.06 -8.82
N LYS A 40 0.20 6.25 -8.48
CA LYS A 40 1.51 6.41 -7.85
C LYS A 40 1.49 5.95 -6.41
N ILE A 41 2.40 5.04 -6.07
CA ILE A 41 2.67 4.66 -4.68
C ILE A 41 3.62 5.68 -4.07
N ASN A 42 3.28 6.17 -2.88
CA ASN A 42 4.09 7.12 -2.13
C ASN A 42 5.48 6.53 -1.83
N GLU A 43 6.51 7.31 -2.13
CA GLU A 43 7.91 6.92 -1.90
C GLU A 43 8.43 7.36 -0.52
N GLN A 44 7.77 8.33 0.07
CA GLN A 44 8.15 8.92 1.35
C GLN A 44 7.01 8.78 2.34
N PHE A 45 7.37 8.55 3.59
CA PHE A 45 6.43 8.42 4.69
C PHE A 45 6.62 9.56 5.68
N PHE A 46 5.52 9.93 6.32
CA PHE A 46 5.45 11.11 7.17
C PHE A 46 4.91 10.75 8.55
N CYS A 47 5.31 11.51 9.56
CA CYS A 47 4.68 11.45 10.87
C CYS A 47 3.23 11.97 10.76
N PRO A 48 2.23 11.20 11.20
CA PRO A 48 0.83 11.61 11.07
C PRO A 48 0.44 12.79 11.96
N GLY A 49 1.23 13.10 13.00
CA GLY A 49 0.98 14.25 13.86
C GLY A 49 1.49 15.56 13.27
N CYS A 50 2.78 15.62 12.90
CA CYS A 50 3.44 16.85 12.47
C CYS A 50 3.72 16.96 10.97
N GLY A 51 3.47 15.91 10.19
CA GLY A 51 3.72 15.89 8.74
C GLY A 51 5.19 15.84 8.33
N ASN A 52 6.14 15.84 9.26
CA ASN A 52 7.56 15.71 8.94
C ASN A 52 7.90 14.32 8.41
N LEU A 53 8.93 14.25 7.56
CA LEU A 53 9.47 12.97 7.08
C LEU A 53 9.80 12.05 8.25
N SER A 54 9.38 10.80 8.14
CA SER A 54 9.54 9.79 9.16
C SER A 54 9.86 8.44 8.55
N PHE A 55 10.85 7.75 9.12
CA PHE A 55 11.20 6.41 8.68
C PHE A 55 10.00 5.47 8.84
N LEU A 56 9.53 4.92 7.71
CA LEU A 56 8.37 4.03 7.62
C LEU A 56 7.09 4.60 8.26
N GLY A 57 6.93 5.93 8.26
CA GLY A 57 5.71 6.58 8.75
C GLY A 57 5.54 6.51 10.27
N LYS A 58 6.63 6.26 11.01
CA LYS A 58 6.60 6.24 12.48
C LYS A 58 6.13 7.58 13.05
N VAL A 59 5.42 7.53 14.16
CA VAL A 59 5.10 8.73 14.92
C VAL A 59 6.39 9.24 15.57
N CYS A 60 6.70 10.51 15.39
CA CYS A 60 7.90 11.10 15.98
C CYS A 60 7.77 11.20 17.51
N LEU A 61 8.90 11.27 18.23
CA LEU A 61 8.91 11.32 19.70
C LEU A 61 8.08 12.47 20.31
N LYS A 62 7.96 13.59 19.57
CA LYS A 62 7.16 14.74 19.99
C LYS A 62 5.66 14.44 19.94
N CYS A 63 5.20 13.83 18.84
CA CYS A 63 3.79 13.51 18.61
C CYS A 63 3.36 12.17 19.26
N GLN A 64 4.30 11.35 19.73
CA GLN A 64 4.00 10.00 20.25
C GLN A 64 2.97 9.99 21.39
N ARG A 65 2.86 11.08 22.16
CA ARG A 65 1.89 11.18 23.25
C ARG A 65 0.44 11.38 22.78
N GLU A 66 0.25 11.76 21.51
CA GLU A 66 -1.06 12.06 20.93
C GLU A 66 -1.69 10.85 20.22
N PHE A 67 -0.92 9.78 19.99
CA PHE A 67 -1.35 8.62 19.22
C PHE A 67 -1.15 7.32 19.99
N TYR A 68 -2.12 6.41 19.91
CA TYR A 68 -2.03 5.06 20.48
C TYR A 68 -1.31 4.06 19.56
N PHE A 69 -1.04 4.45 18.30
CA PHE A 69 -0.33 3.63 17.32
C PHE A 69 1.10 4.13 17.11
N GLN A 70 1.98 3.26 16.60
CA GLN A 70 3.40 3.54 16.43
C GLN A 70 3.75 4.22 15.11
N GLY A 71 2.90 4.08 14.09
CA GLY A 71 3.10 4.69 12.79
C GLY A 71 1.88 4.54 11.90
N LEU A 72 1.86 5.33 10.84
CA LEU A 72 0.83 5.30 9.80
C LEU A 72 1.52 5.31 8.44
N ILE A 73 1.13 4.37 7.59
CA ILE A 73 1.64 4.27 6.22
C ILE A 73 0.51 4.63 5.27
N VAL A 74 0.75 5.66 4.46
CA VAL A 74 -0.16 6.10 3.40
C VAL A 74 0.38 5.58 2.07
N VAL A 75 -0.32 4.62 1.47
CA VAL A 75 0.14 3.91 0.25
C VAL A 75 0.18 4.82 -0.96
N SER A 76 -0.85 5.65 -1.14
CA SER A 76 -1.02 6.51 -2.32
C SER A 76 -1.91 7.69 -1.96
N ASP A 77 -1.90 8.70 -2.82
CA ASP A 77 -2.70 9.91 -2.67
C ASP A 77 -4.17 9.65 -3.05
N TYR A 78 -5.08 9.99 -2.14
CA TYR A 78 -6.52 9.88 -2.36
C TYR A 78 -7.05 10.88 -3.40
N GLU A 79 -6.28 11.92 -3.74
CA GLU A 79 -6.61 12.85 -4.82
C GLU A 79 -6.51 12.21 -6.21
N ASN A 80 -5.82 11.07 -6.34
CA ASN A 80 -5.85 10.29 -7.58
C ASN A 80 -7.29 9.79 -7.86
N LEU A 81 -7.90 10.31 -8.93
CA LEU A 81 -9.30 10.06 -9.26
C LEU A 81 -9.60 8.57 -9.46
N ILE A 82 -8.70 7.83 -10.12
CA ILE A 82 -8.83 6.40 -10.40
C ILE A 82 -8.86 5.61 -9.09
N LEU A 83 -7.90 5.89 -8.20
CA LEU A 83 -7.82 5.24 -6.89
C LEU A 83 -9.04 5.57 -6.03
N ARG A 84 -9.45 6.84 -6.01
CA ARG A 84 -10.60 7.31 -5.24
C ARG A 84 -11.88 6.57 -5.64
N GLU A 85 -12.12 6.46 -6.93
CA GLU A 85 -13.29 5.78 -7.49
C GLU A 85 -13.24 4.28 -7.23
N ALA A 86 -12.07 3.64 -7.41
CA ALA A 86 -11.88 2.23 -7.07
C ALA A 86 -12.17 1.94 -5.59
N ILE A 87 -11.67 2.78 -4.67
CA ILE A 87 -11.96 2.66 -3.23
C ILE A 87 -13.45 2.86 -2.95
N HIS A 88 -14.08 3.84 -3.60
CA HIS A 88 -15.50 4.14 -3.39
C HIS A 88 -16.39 2.97 -3.83
N LEU A 89 -16.16 2.42 -5.03
CA LEU A 89 -16.91 1.27 -5.56
C LEU A 89 -16.68 0.02 -4.73
N PHE A 90 -15.45 -0.21 -4.28
CA PHE A 90 -15.15 -1.32 -3.38
C PHE A 90 -15.91 -1.19 -2.05
N LYS A 91 -15.89 0.00 -1.41
CA LYS A 91 -16.47 0.23 -0.07
C LYS A 91 -17.99 0.31 -0.08
N TYR A 92 -18.57 1.02 -1.04
CA TYR A 92 -20.00 1.40 -1.00
C TYR A 92 -20.84 0.69 -2.05
N SER A 93 -20.24 0.25 -3.16
CA SER A 93 -20.94 -0.51 -4.21
C SER A 93 -20.63 -2.01 -4.15
N LEU A 94 -19.83 -2.46 -3.17
CA LEU A 94 -19.50 -3.86 -2.88
C LEU A 94 -18.90 -4.60 -4.09
N VAL A 95 -18.18 -3.88 -4.96
CA VAL A 95 -17.46 -4.45 -6.10
C VAL A 95 -16.21 -5.16 -5.57
N LYS A 96 -16.38 -6.40 -5.10
CA LYS A 96 -15.33 -7.17 -4.40
C LYS A 96 -14.10 -7.45 -5.27
N ASP A 97 -14.25 -7.50 -6.58
CA ASP A 97 -13.17 -7.77 -7.52
C ASP A 97 -12.05 -6.71 -7.44
N LEU A 98 -12.42 -5.44 -7.20
CA LEU A 98 -11.47 -4.36 -6.96
C LEU A 98 -10.58 -4.57 -5.73
N GLY A 99 -11.00 -5.42 -4.79
CA GLY A 99 -10.19 -5.79 -3.64
C GLY A 99 -8.87 -6.43 -4.03
N ARG A 100 -8.84 -7.18 -5.15
CA ARG A 100 -7.59 -7.73 -5.70
C ARG A 100 -6.65 -6.62 -6.14
N ASP A 101 -7.14 -5.66 -6.92
CA ASP A 101 -6.33 -4.57 -7.44
C ASP A 101 -5.80 -3.67 -6.29
N LEU A 102 -6.65 -3.34 -5.33
CA LEU A 102 -6.24 -2.57 -4.14
C LEU A 102 -5.21 -3.32 -3.28
N SER A 103 -5.32 -4.66 -3.18
CA SER A 103 -4.35 -5.48 -2.46
C SER A 103 -2.98 -5.52 -3.16
N LEU A 104 -2.94 -5.42 -4.49
CA LEU A 104 -1.69 -5.34 -5.24
C LEU A 104 -0.95 -4.03 -4.94
N LEU A 105 -1.66 -2.89 -4.88
CA LEU A 105 -1.07 -1.61 -4.47
C LEU A 105 -0.46 -1.68 -3.07
N LEU A 106 -1.16 -2.31 -2.13
CA LEU A 106 -0.65 -2.57 -0.79
C LEU A 106 0.60 -3.45 -0.81
N GLY A 107 0.58 -4.54 -1.58
CA GLY A 107 1.71 -5.45 -1.73
C GLY A 107 2.96 -4.76 -2.28
N GLU A 108 2.80 -3.94 -3.33
CA GLU A 108 3.89 -3.15 -3.90
C GLU A 108 4.47 -2.15 -2.88
N CYS A 109 3.63 -1.49 -2.09
CA CYS A 109 4.08 -0.61 -1.00
C CYS A 109 4.86 -1.39 0.08
N LEU A 110 4.40 -2.59 0.45
CA LEU A 110 5.06 -3.41 1.46
C LEU A 110 6.42 -3.94 0.99
N GLU A 111 6.54 -4.34 -0.28
CA GLU A 111 7.83 -4.75 -0.85
C GLU A 111 8.84 -3.59 -0.87
N LYS A 112 8.38 -2.36 -1.15
CA LYS A 112 9.23 -1.15 -1.02
C LYS A 112 9.72 -0.98 0.41
N ILE A 113 8.81 -1.03 1.39
CA ILE A 113 9.13 -0.91 2.82
C ILE A 113 10.16 -1.95 3.26
N LYS A 114 9.98 -3.20 2.83
CA LYS A 114 10.91 -4.30 3.10
C LYS A 114 12.29 -4.01 2.51
N SER A 115 12.35 -3.50 1.28
CA SER A 115 13.62 -3.15 0.63
C SER A 115 14.35 -2.03 1.38
N ASP A 116 13.63 -1.03 1.89
CA ASP A 116 14.22 0.09 2.61
C ASP A 116 14.68 -0.31 4.01
N PHE A 117 13.93 -1.19 4.67
CA PHE A 117 14.35 -1.80 5.93
C PHE A 117 15.64 -2.63 5.77
N LEU A 118 15.74 -3.43 4.69
CA LEU A 118 16.95 -4.20 4.41
C LEU A 118 18.16 -3.30 4.13
N LYS A 119 17.98 -2.20 3.37
CA LYS A 119 19.04 -1.23 3.12
C LYS A 119 19.55 -0.60 4.42
N GLU A 120 18.65 -0.18 5.32
CA GLU A 120 19.05 0.38 6.61
C GLU A 120 19.78 -0.64 7.48
N GLY A 121 19.30 -1.89 7.53
CA GLY A 121 19.98 -2.96 8.26
C GLY A 121 21.38 -3.24 7.72
N ILE A 122 21.53 -3.32 6.40
CA ILE A 122 22.84 -3.51 5.75
C ILE A 122 23.74 -2.29 5.98
N TRP A 123 23.21 -1.07 5.91
CA TRP A 123 23.97 0.16 6.20
C TRP A 123 24.44 0.19 7.66
N ALA A 124 23.59 -0.23 8.61
CA ALA A 124 23.94 -0.33 10.01
C ALA A 124 25.07 -1.36 10.24
N ILE A 125 25.01 -2.52 9.58
CA ILE A 125 26.06 -3.55 9.63
C ILE A 125 27.37 -3.06 8.97
N GLY A 126 27.26 -2.36 7.84
CA GLY A 126 28.40 -1.76 7.14
C GLY A 126 29.10 -0.71 8.01
N LYS A 127 28.32 0.13 8.69
CA LYS A 127 28.82 1.07 9.68
C LYS A 127 29.31 0.39 10.96
N GLU A 128 28.84 -0.79 11.33
CA GLU A 128 29.33 -1.49 12.52
C GLU A 128 30.84 -1.80 12.45
N LYS A 129 31.38 -1.99 11.24
CA LYS A 129 32.83 -2.13 11.01
C LYS A 129 33.60 -0.81 11.17
N GLU A 130 32.99 0.35 10.94
CA GLU A 130 33.59 1.68 11.14
C GLU A 130 33.32 2.25 12.55
N ILE A 131 32.13 2.00 13.11
CA ILE A 131 31.64 2.51 14.40
C ILE A 131 32.28 1.77 15.59
N LYS A 132 32.71 0.50 15.44
CA LYS A 132 33.50 -0.21 16.47
C LYS A 132 34.80 0.51 16.86
N ARG A 133 35.22 1.52 16.09
CA ARG A 133 36.38 2.36 16.39
C ARG A 133 36.03 3.67 17.13
N ILE A 134 34.75 4.05 17.26
CA ILE A 134 34.37 5.40 17.73
C ILE A 134 33.33 5.43 18.86
N LEU A 135 32.42 4.47 19.07
CA LEU A 135 31.39 4.63 20.13
C LEU A 135 31.07 3.36 20.94
N GLN A 136 31.38 3.42 22.24
CA GLN A 136 30.81 2.61 23.32
C GLN A 136 29.38 3.08 23.69
N PRO A 137 28.58 2.24 24.38
CA PRO A 137 27.18 1.99 24.05
C PRO A 137 26.18 2.84 24.83
N SER A 138 25.22 3.44 24.12
CA SER A 138 24.01 4.02 24.75
C SER A 138 22.68 3.61 24.08
N PHE A 139 22.70 2.71 23.10
CA PHE A 139 21.51 2.36 22.31
C PHE A 139 20.85 1.02 22.64
N PHE A 140 21.35 0.26 23.62
CA PHE A 140 20.75 -1.00 24.06
C PHE A 140 20.31 -0.96 25.52
N SER A 141 19.30 -0.15 25.83
CA SER A 141 18.53 -0.36 27.06
C SER A 141 17.09 0.16 26.92
N LYS A 142 16.25 -0.68 26.30
CA LYS A 142 14.89 -0.91 26.77
C LYS A 142 14.51 -2.34 26.40
N LYS A 143 14.96 -3.22 27.29
CA LYS A 143 14.55 -4.61 27.43
C LYS A 143 13.03 -4.70 27.34
N PHE A 144 12.54 -5.57 26.48
CA PHE A 144 11.28 -6.25 26.76
C PHE A 144 11.46 -7.03 28.07
N LEU A 145 10.48 -6.87 28.97
CA LEU A 145 10.35 -7.44 30.31
C LEU A 145 11.17 -6.73 31.41
#